data_AF-A0A9E4D2W3-F1
#
_entry.id   AF-A0A9E4D2W3-F1
#
_cell.length_a   1.000
_cell.length_b   1.000
_cell.length_c   1.000
_cell.angle_alpha   90.00
_cell.angle_beta   90.00
_cell.angle_gamma   90.00
#
_symmetry.space_group_name_H-M   'P 1'
#
loop_
_entity.id
_entity.type
_entity.pdbx_description
1 polymer ?
#
loop_
_entity_poly.entity_id
_entity_poly.type
_entity_poly.pdbx_seq_one_letter_code
_entity_poly.pdbx_strand_id
1 'polypeptide(L)' 'MSLIPESAPDFEDAEPKTWWDFANCLGVEPDLFFPERGASTKEAKEVCRGCV' A
#
# COMPACT_ATOMS: atom_id res chain seq x y z
N MET A 1 -30.85 25.13 -23.49
CA MET A 1 -29.89 26.06 -22.85
C MET A 1 -29.21 25.27 -21.75
N SER A 2 -28.06 24.69 -22.10
CA SER A 2 -27.22 23.88 -21.22
C SER A 2 -26.31 24.80 -20.42
N LEU A 3 -26.09 24.51 -19.13
CA LEU A 3 -24.92 24.96 -18.37
C LEU A 3 -24.64 23.92 -17.26
N ILE A 4 -24.12 22.76 -17.63
CA ILE A 4 -23.26 21.98 -16.72
C ILE A 4 -21.83 22.43 -17.02
N PRO A 5 -21.04 22.88 -16.02
CA PRO A 5 -19.68 23.33 -16.26
C PRO A 5 -18.78 22.14 -16.63
N GLU A 6 -18.21 22.15 -17.83
CA GLU A 6 -17.26 21.16 -18.38
C GLU A 6 -15.88 21.17 -17.69
N SER A 7 -15.79 21.43 -16.38
CA SER A 7 -14.49 21.58 -15.71
C SER A 7 -14.40 20.94 -14.33
N ALA A 8 -15.37 20.12 -13.93
CA ALA A 8 -15.16 19.23 -12.79
C ALA A 8 -14.31 18.06 -13.28
N PRO A 9 -13.10 17.81 -12.75
CA PRO A 9 -12.42 16.56 -13.02
C PRO A 9 -13.34 15.41 -12.61
N ASP A 10 -13.57 14.46 -13.51
CA ASP A 10 -14.26 13.22 -13.20
C ASP A 10 -13.51 12.53 -12.05
N PHE A 11 -14.05 12.65 -10.83
CA PHE A 11 -13.51 11.97 -9.65
C PHE A 11 -13.76 10.45 -9.69
N GLU A 12 -14.32 9.92 -10.79
CA GLU A 12 -14.69 8.52 -10.98
C GLU A 12 -13.50 7.58 -11.22
N ASP A 13 -12.30 8.11 -11.54
CA ASP A 13 -11.08 7.30 -11.77
C ASP A 13 -10.23 7.04 -10.51
N ALA A 14 -10.67 7.47 -9.33
CA ALA A 14 -9.98 7.18 -8.08
C ALA A 14 -10.48 5.84 -7.50
N GLU A 15 -9.90 4.72 -7.98
CA GLU A 15 -10.07 3.42 -7.34
C GLU A 15 -9.85 3.56 -5.82
N PRO A 16 -10.81 3.12 -4.98
CA PRO A 16 -10.69 3.26 -3.55
C PRO A 16 -9.47 2.47 -3.08
N LYS A 17 -8.52 3.16 -2.43
CA LYS A 17 -7.37 2.50 -1.82
C LYS A 17 -7.85 1.44 -0.84
N THR A 18 -7.34 0.23 -0.99
CA THR A 18 -7.61 -0.87 -0.08
C THR A 18 -6.60 -0.84 1.07
N TRP A 19 -6.82 -1.68 2.09
CA TRP A 19 -5.92 -1.75 3.24
C TRP A 19 -4.47 -2.11 2.86
N TRP A 20 -4.25 -2.85 1.75
CA TRP A 20 -2.90 -3.23 1.34
C TRP A 20 -2.08 -2.03 0.84
N ASP A 21 -2.74 -0.94 0.42
CA ASP A 21 -2.07 0.23 -0.16
C ASP A 21 -1.36 1.05 0.92
N PHE A 22 -1.66 0.74 2.18
CA PHE A 22 -1.08 1.35 3.38
C PHE A 22 -0.19 0.39 4.16
N ALA A 23 0.08 -0.82 3.64
CA ALA A 23 0.90 -1.80 4.33
C ALA A 23 2.36 -1.32 4.43
N ASN A 24 2.96 -1.34 5.62
CA ASN A 24 4.36 -0.94 5.80
C ASN A 24 5.37 -1.85 5.10
N CYS A 25 4.98 -3.08 4.73
CA CYS A 25 5.83 -3.94 3.91
C CYS A 25 5.88 -3.53 2.44
N LEU A 26 5.00 -2.62 2.00
CA LEU A 26 5.01 -2.11 0.63
C LEU A 26 6.29 -1.32 0.37
N GLY A 27 7.06 -1.73 -0.65
CA GLY A 27 8.34 -1.12 -1.01
C GLY A 27 9.55 -1.62 -0.22
N VAL A 28 9.36 -2.58 0.69
CA VAL A 28 10.46 -3.28 1.38
C VAL A 28 10.90 -4.49 0.56
N GLU A 29 12.21 -4.80 0.57
CA GLU A 29 12.78 -5.91 -0.17
C GLU A 29 12.12 -7.26 0.21
N PRO A 30 11.67 -8.08 -0.77
CA PRO A 30 10.99 -9.34 -0.50
C PRO A 30 11.82 -10.31 0.35
N ASP A 31 13.14 -10.37 0.12
CA ASP A 31 14.04 -11.30 0.81
C ASP A 31 14.07 -11.09 2.33
N LEU A 32 13.72 -9.89 2.82
CA LEU A 32 13.55 -9.64 4.24
C LEU A 32 12.44 -10.52 4.85
N PHE A 33 11.35 -10.73 4.11
CA PHE A 33 10.19 -11.52 4.53
C PHE A 33 10.29 -13.00 4.15
N PHE A 34 11.20 -13.35 3.23
CA PHE A 34 11.46 -14.72 2.78
C PHE A 34 12.93 -15.13 3.00
N PRO A 35 13.42 -15.11 4.25
CA PRO A 35 14.82 -15.42 4.53
C PRO A 35 15.08 -16.93 4.39
N GLU A 36 16.37 -17.29 4.24
CA GLU A 36 16.78 -18.69 4.25
C GLU A 36 16.33 -19.42 5.53
N ARG A 37 16.13 -20.73 5.43
CA ARG A 37 15.67 -21.54 6.56
C ARG A 37 16.62 -21.39 7.75
N GLY A 38 16.10 -20.85 8.84
CA GLY A 38 16.85 -20.66 10.10
C GLY A 38 17.47 -19.27 10.25
N ALA A 39 17.42 -18.42 9.23
CA ALA A 39 17.79 -17.02 9.35
C ALA A 39 16.75 -16.21 10.15
N SER A 40 17.18 -15.04 10.63
CA SER A 40 16.38 -14.19 11.52
C SER A 40 15.14 -13.65 10.83
N THR A 41 14.01 -13.65 11.55
CA THR A 41 12.76 -12.98 11.15
C THR A 41 12.50 -11.71 11.96
N LYS A 42 13.48 -11.25 12.74
CA LYS A 42 13.31 -10.15 13.69
C LYS A 42 12.93 -8.85 12.98
N GLU A 43 13.70 -8.47 11.97
CA GLU A 43 13.52 -7.20 11.25
C GLU A 43 12.22 -7.18 10.45
N ALA A 44 11.89 -8.27 9.73
CA ALA A 44 10.57 -8.43 9.09
C ALA A 44 9.41 -8.26 10.07
N LYS A 45 9.53 -8.83 11.28
CA LYS A 45 8.52 -8.69 12.34
C LYS A 45 8.41 -7.27 12.86
N GLU A 46 9.50 -6.52 12.93
CA GLU A 46 9.49 -5.11 13.33
C GLU A 46 8.73 -4.26 12.31
N VAL A 47 8.92 -4.49 11.01
CA VAL A 47 8.14 -3.84 9.95
C VAL A 47 6.64 -4.10 10.13
N CYS A 48 6.24 -5.37 10.25
CA CYS A 48 4.83 -5.73 10.42
C CYS A 48 4.21 -5.16 11.70
N ARG A 49 4.98 -5.07 12.80
CA ARG A 49 4.52 -4.49 14.07
C ARG A 49 4.23 -3.00 14.00
N GLY A 50 4.76 -2.29 13.00
CA GLY A 50 4.48 -0.88 12.78
C GLY A 50 3.16 -0.60 12.03
N CYS A 51 2.49 -1.63 11.48
CA CYS A 51 1.21 -1.44 10.78
C CYS A 51 0.10 -1.08 11.77
N VAL A 52 -0.83 -0.21 11.35
CA VAL A 52 -2.00 0.26 12.10
C VAL A 52 -3.29 0.06 11.33
#